data_AF-A0A923JC81-F1
#
_entry.id   AF-A0A923JC81-F1
#
_cell.length_a   1.000
_cell.length_b   1.000
_cell.length_c   1.000
_cell.angle_alpha   90.00
_cell.angle_beta   90.00
_cell.angle_gamma   90.00
#
_symmetry.space_group_name_H-M   'P 1'
#
loop_
_entity.id
_entity.type
_entity.pdbx_description
1 polymer ?
#
loop_
_entity_poly.entity_id
_entity_poly.type
_entity_poly.pdbx_seq_one_letter_code
_entity_poly.pdbx_strand_id
1 'polypeptide(L)' 'MTQSSVAGQGEVLPCSYCGERYGPDEFARHTEPVHCGPCITCVDKPECFSCRLMYCVCEVHRYRG' A
#
# COMPACT_ATOMS: atom_id res chain seq x y z
N MET A 1 28.27 -8.30 15.10
CA MET A 1 27.08 -7.70 14.43
C MET A 1 26.38 -8.83 13.69
N THR A 2 25.44 -9.50 14.33
CA THR A 2 24.70 -10.64 13.76
C THR A 2 23.29 -10.18 13.47
N GLN A 3 22.95 -10.05 12.20
CA GLN A 3 21.56 -10.16 11.79
C GLN A 3 21.48 -10.94 10.48
N SER A 4 21.47 -12.26 10.66
CA SER A 4 20.90 -13.21 9.72
C SER A 4 19.43 -12.86 9.51
N SER A 5 18.98 -12.77 8.27
CA SER A 5 17.57 -12.92 7.92
C SER A 5 17.48 -13.51 6.52
N VAL A 6 17.62 -14.84 6.51
CA VAL A 6 17.03 -15.82 5.58
C VAL A 6 16.31 -15.25 4.35
N ALA A 7 16.98 -15.27 3.20
CA ALA A 7 16.33 -15.34 1.91
C ALA A 7 15.79 -16.76 1.73
N GLY A 8 14.48 -16.96 1.90
CA GLY A 8 13.91 -18.32 1.77
C GLY A 8 12.45 -18.50 2.16
N GLN A 9 11.63 -17.45 2.19
CA GLN A 9 10.16 -17.49 2.30
C GLN A 9 9.67 -16.24 1.55
N GLY A 10 8.69 -16.38 0.64
CA GLY A 10 8.35 -15.40 -0.43
C GLY A 10 8.72 -13.95 -0.13
N GLU A 11 9.59 -13.37 -0.94
CA GLU A 11 10.28 -12.09 -0.72
C GLU A 11 9.35 -11.02 -0.15
N VAL A 12 9.46 -10.78 1.15
CA VAL A 12 8.68 -9.75 1.85
C VAL A 12 9.33 -8.40 1.57
N LEU A 13 8.68 -7.58 0.74
CA LEU A 13 9.20 -6.29 0.28
C LEU A 13 8.68 -5.15 1.18
N PRO A 14 9.50 -4.12 1.46
CA PRO A 14 9.03 -2.94 2.17
C PRO A 14 8.16 -2.06 1.26
N CYS A 15 7.01 -1.59 1.76
CA CYS A 15 6.15 -0.66 1.04
C CYS A 15 6.50 0.80 1.34
N SER A 16 6.71 1.61 0.30
CA SER A 16 6.99 3.05 0.44
C SER A 16 5.76 3.89 0.81
N TYR A 17 4.54 3.34 0.71
CA TYR A 17 3.30 4.08 0.98
C TYR A 17 2.80 3.89 2.42
N CYS A 18 2.68 2.65 2.89
CA CYS A 18 2.20 2.35 4.25
C CYS A 18 3.33 2.07 5.25
N GLY A 19 4.55 1.77 4.79
CA GLY A 19 5.70 1.43 5.63
C GLY A 19 5.76 -0.05 6.05
N GLU A 20 4.71 -0.83 5.78
CA GLU A 20 4.66 -2.26 6.12
C GLU A 20 5.50 -3.10 5.14
N ARG A 21 5.91 -4.29 5.58
CA ARG A 21 6.48 -5.31 4.69
C ARG A 21 5.37 -6.20 4.19
N TYR A 22 5.33 -6.47 2.89
CA TYR A 22 4.29 -7.27 2.24
C TYR A 22 4.89 -8.45 1.50
N GLY A 23 4.23 -9.60 1.60
CA GLY A 23 4.59 -10.81 0.88
C GLY A 23 3.96 -10.89 -0.52
N PRO A 24 4.15 -12.02 -1.24
CA PRO A 24 3.57 -12.24 -2.57
C PRO A 24 2.04 -12.18 -2.56
N ASP A 25 1.38 -12.65 -1.50
CA ASP A 25 -0.10 -12.62 -1.38
C ASP A 25 -0.65 -11.18 -1.31
N GLU A 26 0.16 -10.25 -0.81
CA GLU A 26 -0.21 -8.85 -0.65
C GLU A 26 0.42 -7.96 -1.73
N PHE A 27 1.14 -8.54 -2.70
CA PHE A 27 1.87 -7.80 -3.72
C PHE A 27 0.94 -6.83 -4.45
N ALA A 28 -0.19 -7.32 -4.96
CA ALA A 28 -1.17 -6.50 -5.67
C ALA A 28 -1.69 -5.32 -4.82
N ARG A 29 -1.93 -5.52 -3.52
CA ARG A 29 -2.42 -4.45 -2.63
C ARG A 29 -1.41 -3.32 -2.45
N HIS A 30 -0.12 -3.60 -2.67
CA HIS A 30 0.98 -2.66 -2.43
C HIS A 30 1.61 -2.12 -3.72
N THR A 31 1.34 -2.73 -4.88
CA THR A 31 1.92 -2.34 -6.17
C THR A 31 0.89 -1.97 -7.23
N GLU A 32 -0.28 -2.63 -7.27
CA GLU A 32 -1.28 -2.37 -8.29
C GLU A 32 -2.02 -1.07 -7.98
N PRO A 33 -2.04 -0.11 -8.92
CA PRO A 33 -2.73 1.15 -8.71
C PRO A 33 -4.24 0.93 -8.65
N VAL A 34 -4.90 1.62 -7.73
CA VAL A 34 -6.37 1.67 -7.70
C VAL A 34 -6.87 2.93 -8.41
N HIS A 35 -7.94 2.76 -9.20
CA HIS A 35 -8.56 3.85 -9.93
C HIS A 35 -9.54 4.62 -9.04
N CYS A 36 -8.98 5.38 -8.09
CA CYS A 36 -9.72 6.22 -7.15
C CYS A 36 -10.23 7.54 -7.79
N GLY A 37 -11.03 7.44 -8.86
CA GLY A 37 -11.82 8.54 -9.43
C GLY A 37 -11.09 9.89 -9.51
N PRO A 38 -11.74 11.02 -9.12
CA PRO A 38 -11.17 12.36 -9.27
C PRO A 38 -10.19 12.78 -8.17
N CYS A 39 -9.85 11.90 -7.22
CA CYS A 39 -9.01 12.30 -6.10
C CYS A 39 -7.53 12.38 -6.52
N ILE A 40 -7.00 13.60 -6.64
CA ILE A 40 -5.61 13.86 -7.07
C ILE A 40 -4.54 13.23 -6.18
N THR A 41 -4.87 12.88 -4.93
CA THR A 41 -3.91 12.30 -3.97
C THR A 41 -3.90 10.78 -4.03
N CYS A 42 -5.06 10.19 -4.30
CA CYS A 42 -5.26 8.75 -4.37
C CYS A 42 -5.07 8.17 -5.78
N VAL A 43 -5.13 9.00 -6.83
CA VAL A 43 -4.96 8.54 -8.21
C VAL A 43 -3.61 7.83 -8.38
N ASP A 44 -3.67 6.67 -9.03
CA ASP A 44 -2.54 5.78 -9.28
C ASP A 44 -1.75 5.38 -8.02
N LYS A 45 -2.40 5.39 -6.85
CA LYS A 45 -1.83 4.85 -5.61
C LYS A 45 -2.33 3.43 -5.38
N PRO A 46 -1.52 2.57 -4.75
CA PRO A 46 -1.96 1.23 -4.39
C PRO A 46 -2.98 1.28 -3.25
N GLU A 47 -3.73 0.19 -3.08
CA GLU A 47 -4.78 0.07 -2.05
C GLU A 47 -4.26 0.35 -0.62
N CYS A 48 -3.00 0.01 -0.31
CA CYS A 48 -2.41 0.28 1.00
C CYS A 48 -2.21 1.77 1.35
N PHE A 49 -2.32 2.67 0.37
CA PHE A 49 -2.08 4.10 0.57
C PHE A 49 -3.17 4.77 1.42
N SER A 50 -2.78 5.69 2.30
CA SER A 50 -3.73 6.46 3.10
C SER A 50 -3.89 7.86 2.52
N CYS A 51 -5.02 8.13 1.87
CA CYS A 51 -5.27 9.43 1.22
C CYS A 51 -5.21 10.60 2.19
N ARG A 52 -5.65 10.40 3.44
CA ARG A 52 -5.82 11.40 4.53
C ARG A 52 -6.61 12.66 4.17
N LEU A 53 -7.05 12.79 2.93
CA LEU A 53 -7.92 13.85 2.47
C LEU A 53 -9.34 13.59 2.95
N MET A 54 -9.85 14.55 3.73
CA MET A 54 -11.22 14.54 4.26
C MET A 54 -12.28 14.35 3.17
N TYR A 55 -12.00 14.81 1.94
CA TYR A 55 -12.93 14.77 0.82
C TYR A 55 -12.67 13.59 -0.16
N CYS A 56 -11.87 12.57 0.19
CA CYS A 56 -11.81 11.40 -0.69
C CYS A 56 -13.15 10.66 -0.68
N VAL A 57 -13.74 10.52 -1.86
CA VAL A 57 -14.96 9.73 -2.09
C VAL A 57 -14.66 8.29 -2.48
N CYS A 58 -13.38 7.96 -2.64
CA CYS A 58 -12.90 6.63 -2.97
C CYS A 58 -13.26 5.61 -1.86
N GLU A 59 -13.88 4.48 -2.21
CA GLU A 59 -14.23 3.46 -1.22
C GLU A 59 -12.98 2.74 -0.66
N VAL A 60 -11.93 2.65 -1.48
CA VAL A 60 -10.66 1.98 -1.14
C VAL A 60 -9.87 2.75 -0.07
N HIS A 61 -9.62 4.05 -0.28
CA HIS A 61 -8.83 4.88 0.64
C HIS A 61 -9.68 5.83 1.49
N ARG A 62 -10.99 5.56 1.63
CA ARG A 62 -11.89 6.40 2.41
C ARG A 62 -11.32 6.61 3.80
N TYR A 63 -11.29 7.87 4.25
CA TYR A 63 -10.96 8.18 5.63
C TYR A 63 -11.98 7.50 6.56
N ARG A 64 -11.56 6.44 7.24
CA ARG A 64 -12.25 5.89 8.40
C ARG A 64 -11.71 6.67 9.60
N GLY A 65 -12.50 7.66 10.03
CA GLY A 65 -12.21 8.47 11.22
C GLY A 65 -12.20 7.63 12.49
#